data_AF-A0A3N5S1M0-F1
#
_entry.id   AF-A0A3N5S1M0-F1
#
_cell.length_a   1.000
_cell.length_b   1.000
_cell.length_c   1.000
_cell.angle_alpha   90.00
_cell.angle_beta   90.00
_cell.angle_gamma   90.00
#
_symmetry.space_group_name_H-M   'P 1'
#
loop_
_entity.id
_entity.type
_entity.pdbx_description
1 polymer ?
#
loop_
_entity_poly.entity_id
_entity_poly.type
_entity_poly.pdbx_seq_one_letter_code
_entity_poly.pdbx_strand_id
1 'polypeptide(L)'
;IMRFSSIKIGKELEVKVNTPYLEKPLYDLAISMDITEKVGHHKDKNWGKFVLRKAFAKELGTIVWRTKMALEQGSGFEQISNKFYRLIDDEEFAKESNIVAHEKVKVRDKEHLYYYRIYKSLFGSPINEICNSPRCSFCSAPLTYPRYCYTCGAFPPR
;
A
#
# COMPACT_ATOMS: atom_id res chain seq x y z
N ILE A 1 1.79 5.09 -13.21
CA ILE A 1 0.32 4.95 -12.98
C ILE A 1 0.14 4.12 -11.71
N MET A 2 -0.77 4.44 -10.79
CA MET A 2 -0.97 3.59 -9.60
C MET A 2 -1.44 2.18 -10.00
N ARG A 3 -0.97 1.14 -9.31
CA ARG A 3 -1.39 -0.24 -9.52
C ARG A 3 -2.17 -0.72 -8.30
N PHE A 4 -3.29 -1.40 -8.53
CA PHE A 4 -4.13 -2.00 -7.49
C PHE A 4 -4.11 -3.52 -7.66
N SER A 5 -3.69 -4.24 -6.62
CA SER A 5 -3.67 -5.70 -6.61
C SER A 5 -5.08 -6.30 -6.76
N SER A 6 -6.10 -5.58 -6.27
CA SER A 6 -7.51 -5.99 -6.37
C SER A 6 -7.94 -6.28 -7.80
N ILE A 7 -7.47 -5.53 -8.80
CA ILE A 7 -7.81 -5.76 -10.21
C ILE A 7 -7.29 -7.12 -10.70
N LYS A 8 -6.04 -7.45 -10.34
CA LYS A 8 -5.44 -8.75 -10.71
C LYS A 8 -6.13 -9.90 -9.99
N ILE A 9 -6.35 -9.75 -8.68
CA ILE A 9 -7.03 -10.76 -7.84
C ILE A 9 -8.45 -10.99 -8.36
N GLY A 10 -9.19 -9.93 -8.68
CA GLY A 10 -10.53 -10.04 -9.24
C GLY A 10 -10.55 -10.82 -10.55
N LYS A 11 -9.62 -10.53 -11.47
CA LYS A 11 -9.50 -11.29 -12.73
C LYS A 11 -9.30 -12.79 -12.49
N GLU A 12 -8.41 -13.15 -11.56
CA GLU A 12 -8.12 -14.56 -11.23
C GLU A 12 -9.31 -15.26 -10.58
N LEU A 13 -10.11 -14.53 -9.80
CA LEU A 13 -11.31 -15.03 -9.15
C LEU A 13 -12.57 -14.91 -10.01
N GLU A 14 -12.45 -14.52 -11.28
CA GLU A 14 -13.56 -14.24 -12.19
C GLU A 14 -14.55 -13.17 -11.67
N VAL A 15 -14.08 -12.28 -10.79
CA VAL A 15 -14.82 -11.16 -10.23
C VAL A 15 -14.41 -9.85 -10.91
N LYS A 16 -15.37 -9.20 -11.57
CA LYS A 16 -15.16 -7.87 -12.16
C LYS A 16 -14.98 -6.81 -11.09
N VAL A 17 -13.78 -6.22 -11.02
CA VAL A 17 -13.47 -5.07 -10.14
C VAL A 17 -13.62 -3.78 -10.91
N ASN A 18 -14.58 -2.95 -10.51
CA ASN A 18 -14.74 -1.59 -11.03
C ASN A 18 -14.07 -0.58 -10.09
N THR A 19 -13.38 0.42 -10.64
CA THR A 19 -12.74 1.50 -9.88
C THR A 19 -13.26 2.88 -10.30
N PRO A 20 -14.52 3.25 -9.96
CA PRO A 20 -15.16 4.46 -10.48
C PRO A 20 -14.38 5.76 -10.23
N TYR A 21 -13.68 5.86 -9.09
CA TYR A 21 -12.85 7.03 -8.75
C TYR A 21 -11.63 7.23 -9.65
N LEU A 22 -11.26 6.23 -10.46
CA LEU A 22 -10.16 6.31 -11.41
C LEU A 22 -10.66 6.55 -12.84
N GLU A 23 -11.97 6.58 -13.07
CA GLU A 23 -12.53 6.90 -14.38
C GLU A 23 -12.20 8.35 -14.74
N LYS A 24 -11.82 8.56 -16.00
CA LYS A 24 -11.29 9.85 -16.49
C LYS A 24 -12.13 11.07 -16.09
N PRO A 25 -13.47 11.08 -16.23
CA PRO A 25 -14.26 12.26 -15.87
C PRO A 25 -14.15 12.64 -14.39
N LEU A 26 -14.16 11.65 -13.50
CA LEU A 26 -14.08 11.87 -12.06
C LEU A 26 -12.65 12.18 -11.62
N TYR A 27 -11.66 11.54 -12.24
CA TYR A 27 -10.25 11.83 -12.02
C TYR A 27 -9.88 13.26 -12.43
N ASP A 28 -10.30 13.70 -13.63
CA ASP A 28 -10.01 15.03 -14.14
C ASP A 28 -10.64 16.12 -13.25
N LEU A 29 -11.90 15.91 -12.86
CA LEU A 29 -12.59 16.77 -11.91
C LEU A 29 -11.85 16.83 -10.55
N ALA A 30 -11.39 15.69 -10.04
CA ALA A 30 -10.64 15.66 -8.79
C ALA A 30 -9.30 16.37 -8.89
N ILE A 31 -8.62 16.34 -10.04
CA ILE A 31 -7.34 17.03 -10.26
C ILE A 31 -7.54 18.54 -10.44
N SER A 32 -8.61 18.97 -11.12
CA SER A 32 -8.88 20.39 -11.37
C SER A 32 -9.35 21.16 -10.13
N MET A 33 -9.84 20.46 -9.10
CA MET A 33 -10.28 21.08 -7.84
C MET A 33 -9.12 21.68 -7.03
N ASP A 34 -9.36 22.86 -6.47
CA ASP A 34 -8.47 23.49 -5.50
C ASP A 34 -8.34 22.67 -4.21
N ILE A 35 -7.21 22.83 -3.51
CA ILE A 35 -6.96 22.11 -2.26
C ILE A 35 -7.95 22.50 -1.15
N THR A 36 -8.45 23.74 -1.16
CA THR A 36 -9.44 24.27 -0.21
C THR A 36 -10.81 23.58 -0.33
N GLU A 37 -11.12 22.99 -1.49
CA GLU A 37 -12.30 22.14 -1.67
C GLU A 37 -12.09 20.72 -1.13
N LYS A 38 -10.83 20.24 -1.14
CA LYS A 38 -10.48 18.88 -0.72
C LYS A 38 -10.29 18.77 0.79
N VAL A 39 -9.88 19.86 1.44
CA VAL A 39 -9.62 19.94 2.88
C VAL A 39 -10.44 21.09 3.47
N GLY A 40 -11.24 20.79 4.49
CA GLY A 40 -12.08 21.80 5.13
C GLY A 40 -12.28 21.56 6.62
N HIS A 41 -12.84 22.56 7.29
CA HIS A 41 -13.06 22.55 8.74
C HIS A 41 -14.51 22.16 9.08
N HIS A 42 -14.71 21.26 10.04
CA HIS A 42 -16.02 20.88 10.56
C HIS A 42 -15.93 20.38 12.00
N LYS A 43 -16.71 20.99 12.90
CA LYS A 43 -16.76 20.68 14.35
C LYS A 43 -15.36 20.61 14.96
N ASP A 44 -14.63 21.71 14.85
CA ASP A 44 -13.30 21.91 15.46
C ASP A 44 -12.20 20.98 14.95
N LYS A 45 -12.41 20.38 13.77
CA LYS A 45 -11.46 19.45 13.14
C LYS A 45 -11.32 19.69 11.65
N ASN A 46 -10.10 19.49 11.16
CA ASN A 46 -9.81 19.47 9.72
C ASN A 46 -10.11 18.09 9.13
N TRP A 47 -10.79 18.09 7.98
CA TRP A 47 -11.24 16.90 7.29
C TRP A 47 -10.73 16.91 5.85
N GLY A 48 -10.06 15.84 5.45
CA GLY A 48 -9.81 15.56 4.04
C GLY A 48 -11.05 14.96 3.35
N LYS A 49 -11.03 14.93 2.01
CA LYS A 49 -12.16 14.53 1.16
C LYS A 49 -13.40 15.39 1.43
N PHE A 50 -13.22 16.67 1.76
CA PHE A 50 -14.26 17.55 2.30
C PHE A 50 -15.44 17.72 1.33
N VAL A 51 -15.17 18.07 0.07
CA VAL A 51 -16.16 18.13 -1.01
C VAL A 51 -16.97 16.83 -1.14
N LEU A 52 -16.33 15.66 -1.03
CA LEU A 52 -17.02 14.37 -1.12
C LEU A 52 -17.97 14.17 0.06
N ARG A 53 -17.56 14.56 1.28
CA ARG A 53 -18.41 14.46 2.47
C ARG A 53 -19.64 15.36 2.36
N LYS A 54 -19.45 16.58 1.83
CA LYS A 54 -20.53 17.54 1.59
C LYS A 54 -21.50 17.04 0.51
N ALA A 55 -20.98 16.54 -0.60
CA ALA A 55 -21.78 16.08 -1.74
C ALA A 55 -22.76 14.95 -1.39
N PHE A 56 -22.40 14.07 -0.45
CA PHE A 56 -23.21 12.91 -0.05
C PHE A 56 -23.79 13.01 1.37
N ALA A 57 -23.79 14.21 1.96
CA ALA A 57 -24.24 14.41 3.34
C ALA A 57 -25.73 14.08 3.53
N LYS A 58 -26.55 14.31 2.50
CA LYS A 58 -27.99 14.04 2.53
C LYS A 58 -28.28 12.53 2.53
N GLU A 59 -27.53 11.79 1.72
CA GLU A 59 -27.72 10.35 1.48
C GLU A 59 -27.14 9.50 2.60
N LEU A 60 -26.00 9.91 3.17
CA LEU A 60 -25.23 9.11 4.13
C LEU A 60 -25.29 9.64 5.57
N GLY A 61 -25.89 10.81 5.79
CA GLY A 61 -26.07 11.40 7.11
C GLY A 61 -24.74 11.58 7.88
N THR A 62 -24.70 11.10 9.12
CA THR A 62 -23.53 11.28 10.01
C THR A 62 -22.31 10.46 9.58
N ILE A 63 -22.48 9.42 8.78
CA ILE A 63 -21.40 8.53 8.32
C ILE A 63 -20.36 9.29 7.49
N VAL A 64 -20.78 10.38 6.80
CA VAL A 64 -19.83 11.21 6.03
C VAL A 64 -18.77 11.86 6.90
N TRP A 65 -18.93 11.94 8.22
CA TRP A 65 -17.94 12.47 9.15
C TRP A 65 -17.28 11.36 9.99
N ARG A 66 -17.29 10.12 9.52
CA ARG A 66 -16.54 9.03 10.16
C ARG A 66 -15.03 9.29 10.05
N THR A 67 -14.32 9.04 11.16
CA THR A 67 -12.85 9.10 11.22
C THR A 67 -12.20 8.05 10.31
N LYS A 68 -11.00 8.38 9.81
CA LYS A 68 -10.20 7.43 9.03
C LYS A 68 -9.77 6.29 9.96
N MET A 69 -9.97 5.06 9.49
CA MET A 69 -9.38 3.85 10.03
C MET A 69 -8.48 3.25 8.95
N ALA A 70 -7.31 2.72 9.30
CA ALA A 70 -6.50 1.97 8.35
C ALA A 70 -7.27 0.69 7.92
N LEU A 71 -7.03 0.20 6.71
CA LEU A 71 -7.71 -1.01 6.22
C LEU A 71 -7.42 -2.20 7.12
N GLU A 72 -6.18 -2.37 7.56
CA GLU A 72 -5.75 -3.46 8.44
C GLU A 72 -6.43 -3.41 9.81
N GLN A 73 -6.62 -2.21 10.36
CA GLN A 73 -7.41 -2.02 11.59
C GLN A 73 -8.89 -2.33 11.34
N GLY A 74 -9.46 -1.80 10.26
CA GLY A 74 -10.87 -1.96 9.94
C GLY A 74 -11.26 -3.40 9.59
N SER A 75 -10.32 -4.22 9.14
CA SER A 75 -10.53 -5.64 8.88
C SER A 75 -10.18 -6.55 10.06
N GLY A 76 -9.58 -6.02 11.13
CA GLY A 76 -9.06 -6.82 12.24
C GLY A 76 -7.77 -7.59 11.90
N PHE A 77 -7.08 -7.21 10.82
CA PHE A 77 -5.86 -7.87 10.35
C PHE A 77 -4.70 -7.80 11.35
N GLU A 78 -4.70 -6.82 12.26
CA GLU A 78 -3.72 -6.73 13.34
C GLU A 78 -3.62 -8.03 14.17
N GLN A 79 -4.72 -8.78 14.31
CA GLN A 79 -4.71 -10.08 15.00
C GLN A 79 -3.92 -11.15 14.23
N ILE A 80 -3.89 -11.06 12.90
CA ILE A 80 -3.09 -11.93 12.03
C ILE A 80 -1.63 -11.48 12.07
N SER A 81 -1.36 -10.17 11.97
CA SER A 81 0.00 -9.62 12.09
C SER A 81 0.71 -10.08 13.38
N ASN A 82 -0.02 -10.10 14.49
CA ASN A 82 0.49 -10.59 15.78
C ASN A 82 0.91 -12.08 15.77
N LYS A 83 0.37 -12.90 14.86
CA LYS A 83 0.77 -14.31 14.74
C LYS A 83 2.18 -14.44 14.15
N PHE A 84 2.61 -13.54 13.26
CA PHE A 84 3.96 -13.59 12.70
C PHE A 84 5.05 -13.40 13.76
N TYR A 85 4.78 -12.59 14.79
CA TYR A 85 5.70 -12.45 15.93
C TYR A 85 5.93 -13.75 16.70
N ARG A 86 5.01 -14.72 16.61
CA ARG A 86 5.12 -16.05 17.21
C ARG A 86 5.68 -17.11 16.25
N LEU A 87 5.57 -16.88 14.93
CA LEU A 87 6.02 -17.83 13.91
C LEU A 87 7.53 -17.76 13.65
N ILE A 88 8.14 -16.61 13.90
CA ILE A 88 9.57 -16.38 13.73
C ILE A 88 10.07 -15.87 15.07
N ASP A 89 11.01 -16.55 15.70
CA ASP A 89 11.62 -16.07 16.94
C ASP A 89 12.65 -14.94 16.67
N ASP A 90 13.14 -14.29 17.72
CA ASP A 90 14.05 -13.15 17.58
C ASP A 90 15.44 -13.57 17.06
N GLU A 91 15.89 -14.78 17.37
CA GLU A 91 17.19 -15.30 16.94
C GLU A 91 17.15 -15.63 15.44
N GLU A 92 16.12 -16.36 15.00
CA GLU A 92 15.83 -16.67 13.61
C GLU A 92 15.68 -15.37 12.81
N PHE A 93 14.90 -14.41 13.33
CA PHE A 93 14.71 -13.12 12.68
C PHE A 93 16.03 -12.36 12.52
N ALA A 94 16.87 -12.29 13.56
CA ALA A 94 18.15 -11.60 13.50
C ALA A 94 19.11 -12.27 12.50
N LYS A 95 19.21 -13.60 12.55
CA LYS A 95 20.06 -14.38 11.64
C LYS A 95 19.63 -14.19 10.18
N GLU A 96 18.35 -14.36 9.88
CA GLU A 96 17.88 -14.26 8.51
C GLU A 96 17.83 -12.84 7.98
N SER A 97 17.50 -11.85 8.81
CA SER A 97 17.59 -10.45 8.40
C SER A 97 19.01 -10.08 7.97
N ASN A 98 20.03 -10.61 8.66
CA ASN A 98 21.43 -10.45 8.23
C ASN A 98 21.70 -11.13 6.89
N ILE A 99 21.21 -12.33 6.65
CA ILE A 99 21.36 -13.02 5.35
C ILE A 99 20.69 -12.21 4.24
N VAL A 100 19.45 -11.77 4.46
CA VAL A 100 18.66 -11.00 3.50
C VAL A 100 19.29 -9.63 3.21
N ALA A 101 19.99 -9.03 4.18
CA ALA A 101 20.73 -7.78 3.97
C ALA A 101 21.84 -7.91 2.91
N HIS A 102 22.47 -9.08 2.76
CA HIS A 102 23.46 -9.34 1.70
C HIS A 102 22.82 -9.29 0.29
N GLU A 103 21.52 -9.54 0.21
CA GLU A 103 20.71 -9.40 -1.01
C GLU A 103 20.22 -7.96 -1.23
N LYS A 104 20.68 -7.02 -0.40
CA LYS A 104 20.30 -5.60 -0.41
C LYS A 104 18.79 -5.39 -0.25
N VAL A 105 18.17 -6.20 0.61
CA VAL A 105 16.77 -6.06 1.02
C VAL A 105 16.72 -5.67 2.50
N LYS A 106 16.00 -4.59 2.80
CA LYS A 106 15.78 -4.07 4.16
C LYS A 106 14.51 -4.67 4.75
N VAL A 107 14.68 -5.71 5.56
CA VAL A 107 13.60 -6.31 6.34
C VAL A 107 13.21 -5.35 7.48
N ARG A 108 11.91 -5.18 7.73
CA ARG A 108 11.37 -4.17 8.67
C ARG A 108 10.94 -4.81 9.99
N ASP A 109 10.38 -6.00 9.88
CA ASP A 109 9.77 -6.77 10.97
C ASP A 109 9.62 -8.24 10.50
N LYS A 110 9.18 -9.10 11.42
CA LYS A 110 9.01 -10.54 11.19
C LYS A 110 7.97 -10.84 10.11
N GLU A 111 6.90 -10.04 10.04
CA GLU A 111 5.88 -10.18 8.99
C GLU A 111 6.48 -9.90 7.60
N HIS A 112 7.28 -8.84 7.46
CA HIS A 112 7.99 -8.53 6.23
C HIS A 112 8.99 -9.63 5.85
N LEU A 113 9.73 -10.21 6.82
CA LEU A 113 10.62 -11.34 6.55
C LEU A 113 9.85 -12.53 6.00
N TYR A 114 8.71 -12.87 6.62
CA TYR A 114 7.86 -13.96 6.18
C TYR A 114 7.37 -13.76 4.73
N TYR A 115 6.86 -12.58 4.40
CA TYR A 115 6.47 -12.26 3.03
C TYR A 115 7.64 -12.29 2.06
N TYR A 116 8.83 -11.86 2.49
CA TYR A 116 10.03 -11.95 1.66
C TYR A 116 10.45 -13.39 1.38
N ARG A 117 10.32 -14.32 2.35
CA ARG A 117 10.57 -15.76 2.11
C ARG A 117 9.70 -16.30 0.98
N ILE A 118 8.41 -15.99 1.00
CA ILE A 118 7.46 -16.39 -0.04
C ILE A 118 7.81 -15.73 -1.38
N TYR A 119 8.09 -14.42 -1.36
CA TYR A 119 8.50 -13.72 -2.57
C TYR A 119 9.75 -14.38 -3.20
N LYS A 120 10.78 -14.61 -2.39
CA LYS A 120 12.06 -15.16 -2.84
C LYS A 120 11.91 -16.59 -3.36
N SER A 121 11.05 -17.41 -2.77
CA SER A 121 10.82 -18.77 -3.27
C SER A 121 10.12 -18.79 -4.63
N LEU A 122 9.28 -17.78 -4.92
CA LEU A 122 8.55 -17.68 -6.18
C LEU A 122 9.32 -16.94 -7.28
N PHE A 123 10.10 -15.92 -6.92
CA PHE A 123 10.68 -14.98 -7.88
C PHE A 123 12.20 -14.85 -7.78
N GLY A 124 12.83 -15.50 -6.81
CA GLY A 124 14.25 -15.29 -6.49
C GLY A 124 14.54 -13.94 -5.85
N SER A 125 15.82 -13.63 -5.66
CA SER A 125 16.24 -12.35 -5.09
C SER A 125 16.10 -11.22 -6.11
N PRO A 126 15.47 -10.07 -5.77
CA PRO A 126 15.26 -8.97 -6.72
C PRO A 126 16.57 -8.38 -7.30
N ILE A 127 17.68 -8.49 -6.58
CA ILE A 127 18.98 -8.01 -7.04
C ILE A 127 19.48 -8.75 -8.29
N ASN A 128 19.03 -10.00 -8.48
CA ASN A 128 19.45 -10.84 -9.61
C ASN A 128 18.66 -10.53 -10.89
N GLU A 129 17.56 -9.79 -10.80
CA GLU A 129 16.78 -9.39 -11.97
C GLU A 129 17.60 -8.42 -12.84
N ILE A 130 17.85 -8.76 -14.10
CA ILE A 130 18.62 -7.92 -15.03
C ILE A 130 17.76 -6.72 -15.44
N CYS A 131 18.21 -5.50 -15.17
CA CYS A 131 17.50 -4.29 -15.56
C CYS A 131 18.42 -3.10 -15.85
N ASN A 132 17.97 -2.21 -16.73
CA ASN A 132 18.61 -0.92 -16.99
C ASN A 132 17.96 0.23 -16.21
N SER A 133 16.81 -0.02 -15.57
CA SER A 133 16.19 0.94 -14.67
C SER A 133 16.94 1.00 -13.35
N PRO A 134 16.96 2.14 -12.65
CA PRO A 134 17.54 2.16 -11.33
C PRO A 134 16.80 1.27 -10.34
N ARG A 135 17.44 0.91 -9.24
CA ARG A 135 16.90 -0.03 -8.24
C ARG A 135 16.31 0.68 -7.02
N CYS A 136 15.38 0.02 -6.35
CA CYS A 136 14.81 0.48 -5.08
C CYS A 136 15.85 0.41 -3.96
N SER A 137 15.97 1.45 -3.14
CA SER A 137 16.90 1.49 -1.99
C SER A 137 16.48 0.58 -0.82
N PHE A 138 15.30 -0.04 -0.90
CA PHE A 138 14.75 -0.93 0.14
C PHE A 138 14.73 -2.40 -0.25
N CYS A 139 14.48 -2.74 -1.51
CA CYS A 139 14.38 -4.15 -1.93
C CYS A 139 15.24 -4.49 -3.15
N SER A 140 15.98 -3.53 -3.70
CA SER A 140 16.81 -3.69 -4.91
C SER A 140 16.07 -4.12 -6.18
N ALA A 141 14.73 -4.21 -6.17
CA ALA A 141 13.95 -4.47 -7.36
C ALA A 141 14.07 -3.32 -8.38
N PRO A 142 13.95 -3.61 -9.69
CA PRO A 142 13.92 -2.59 -10.75
C PRO A 142 12.79 -1.59 -10.54
N LEU A 143 13.10 -0.28 -10.63
CA LEU A 143 12.10 0.78 -10.51
C LEU A 143 11.51 1.12 -11.87
N THR A 144 10.36 0.53 -12.17
CA THR A 144 9.57 0.88 -13.35
C THR A 144 8.67 2.11 -13.14
N TYR A 145 8.63 2.67 -11.93
CA TYR A 145 7.84 3.86 -11.60
C TYR A 145 8.60 4.75 -10.60
N PRO A 146 8.70 6.08 -10.85
CA PRO A 146 9.60 6.93 -10.08
C PRO A 146 9.06 7.32 -8.71
N ARG A 147 7.74 7.23 -8.45
CA ARG A 147 7.17 7.73 -7.19
C ARG A 147 7.28 6.74 -6.05
N TYR A 148 7.10 5.44 -6.30
CA TYR A 148 7.20 4.39 -5.27
C TYR A 148 7.55 3.05 -5.90
N CYS A 149 8.08 2.12 -5.10
CA CYS A 149 8.43 0.78 -5.57
C CYS A 149 7.18 -0.09 -5.73
N TYR A 150 6.95 -0.65 -6.92
CA TYR A 150 5.83 -1.59 -7.11
C TYR A 150 6.02 -2.95 -6.42
N THR A 151 7.25 -3.30 -6.06
CA THR A 151 7.56 -4.58 -5.42
C THR A 151 7.35 -4.52 -3.92
N CYS A 152 7.97 -3.56 -3.22
CA CYS A 152 7.90 -3.45 -1.75
C CYS A 152 7.08 -2.27 -1.23
N GLY A 153 6.56 -1.40 -2.09
CA GLY A 153 5.76 -0.24 -1.69
C GLY A 153 6.54 0.95 -1.15
N ALA A 154 7.88 0.90 -1.10
CA ALA A 154 8.70 1.97 -0.54
C ALA A 154 8.46 3.34 -1.19
N PHE A 155 8.33 4.38 -0.35
CA PHE A 155 8.17 5.78 -0.72
C PHE A 155 8.98 6.68 0.26
N PRO A 156 9.91 7.52 -0.23
CA PRO A 156 10.44 7.52 -1.58
C PRO A 156 11.16 6.19 -1.89
N PRO A 157 11.21 5.75 -3.16
CA PRO A 157 11.78 4.45 -3.53
C PRO A 157 13.30 4.45 -3.61
N ARG A 158 13.94 5.62 -3.51
CA ARG A 158 15.38 5.82 -3.40
C ARG A 158 15.68 6.72 -2.23
#